data_AF-A0A0F8AZM0-F1
#
_entry.id   AF-A0A0F8AZM0-F1
#
_cell.length_a   1.000
_cell.length_b   1.000
_cell.length_c   1.000
_cell.angle_alpha   90.00
_cell.angle_beta   90.00
_cell.angle_gamma   90.00
#
_symmetry.space_group_name_H-M   'P 1'
#
loop_
_entity.id
_entity.type
_entity.pdbx_description
1 polymer ?
#
loop_
_entity_poly.entity_id
_entity_poly.type
_entity_poly.pdbx_seq_one_letter_code
_entity_poly.pdbx_strand_id
1 'polypeptide(L)'
;MLGTSQNSDFPDRAPLRKWKKLSLSCGPSSVIDDACLRHLIGRVPELQYLKLDQTQVKTSTLNSLLATTPHLRFLSISPPSPSAGQAGAILQDDKLKLPPRLIHLSLHGSKYHSPQMMSHILQQSTMLENIDLSCSNTVSDNDIANLVSFAAQQPHLMAQPQPEIASHMRPSFITISVTDCPRVTWQSVVRCIDHNQYVFRQRLECAGHAKHSHHLCNHPPLIRLLGHYEWRVKFESHFAFCLIQNCGYKRLEEMAADFKGSLASG
;
A
#
# COMPACT_ATOMS: atom_id res chain seq x y z
N MET A 1 42.67 -31.34 -5.10
CA MET A 1 43.21 -29.97 -5.12
C MET A 1 43.39 -29.54 -6.57
N LEU A 2 43.27 -28.23 -6.84
CA LEU A 2 43.23 -27.55 -8.15
C LEU A 2 41.83 -27.57 -8.78
N GLY A 3 41.14 -26.47 -9.06
CA GLY A 3 41.43 -25.06 -8.90
C GLY A 3 40.17 -24.29 -9.30
N THR A 4 39.82 -23.30 -8.49
CA THR A 4 38.73 -22.34 -8.69
C THR A 4 38.97 -21.46 -9.91
N SER A 5 38.01 -21.37 -10.82
CA SER A 5 37.79 -20.26 -11.77
C SER A 5 36.48 -20.62 -12.50
N GLN A 6 35.39 -19.85 -12.41
CA GLN A 6 35.29 -18.54 -13.03
C GLN A 6 34.48 -17.57 -12.15
N ASN A 7 35.16 -16.55 -11.64
CA ASN A 7 34.54 -15.24 -11.48
C ASN A 7 34.17 -14.78 -12.90
N SER A 8 32.88 -14.80 -13.24
CA SER A 8 32.39 -14.04 -14.38
C SER A 8 32.36 -12.57 -13.98
N ASP A 9 33.54 -11.95 -14.06
CA ASP A 9 33.70 -10.49 -14.09
C ASP A 9 32.91 -9.96 -15.28
N PHE A 10 31.65 -9.61 -15.04
CA PHE A 10 30.95 -8.71 -15.93
C PHE A 10 31.72 -7.40 -15.86
N PRO A 11 32.22 -6.86 -16.99
CA PRO A 11 32.93 -5.59 -16.98
C PRO A 11 32.05 -4.53 -16.33
N ASP A 12 32.68 -3.53 -15.72
CA ASP A 12 32.07 -2.42 -15.00
C ASP A 12 31.14 -1.63 -15.96
N ARG A 13 29.95 -2.18 -16.21
CA ARG A 13 29.04 -1.74 -17.26
C ARG A 13 28.28 -0.55 -16.71
N ALA A 14 28.44 0.59 -17.39
CA ALA A 14 27.83 1.86 -17.08
C ALA A 14 26.37 1.76 -16.57
N PRO A 15 25.96 2.63 -15.64
CA PRO A 15 24.61 2.63 -15.08
C PRO A 15 23.56 2.85 -16.18
N LEU A 16 22.49 2.07 -16.13
CA LEU A 16 21.33 2.12 -17.01
C LEU A 16 20.39 3.27 -16.62
N ARG A 17 20.87 4.51 -16.74
CA ARG A 17 20.16 5.73 -16.29
C ARG A 17 18.82 6.00 -16.99
N LYS A 18 18.51 5.29 -18.08
CA LYS A 18 17.22 5.42 -18.78
C LYS A 18 16.14 4.45 -18.25
N TRP A 19 16.52 3.47 -17.44
CA TRP A 19 15.60 2.43 -16.97
C TRP A 19 14.81 2.93 -15.76
N LYS A 20 13.52 3.23 -15.98
CA LYS A 20 12.61 3.76 -14.95
C LYS A 20 11.61 2.72 -14.43
N LYS A 21 11.33 1.68 -15.21
CA LYS A 21 10.33 0.67 -14.88
C LYS A 21 10.89 -0.73 -15.13
N LEU A 22 10.74 -1.60 -14.15
CA LEU A 22 11.06 -3.02 -14.24
C LEU A 22 9.89 -3.82 -13.67
N SER A 23 9.31 -4.67 -14.50
CA SER A 23 8.27 -5.61 -14.09
C SER A 23 8.72 -7.01 -14.45
N LEU A 24 8.90 -7.84 -13.43
CA LEU A 24 9.31 -9.22 -13.54
C LEU A 24 8.18 -10.04 -12.93
N SER A 25 7.49 -10.78 -13.80
CA SER A 25 6.39 -11.66 -13.41
C SER A 25 6.72 -13.05 -13.93
N CYS A 26 6.85 -14.00 -13.02
CA CYS A 26 7.12 -15.38 -13.34
C CYS A 26 5.83 -16.19 -13.39
N GLY A 27 5.82 -17.21 -14.25
CA GLY A 27 4.89 -18.32 -14.12
C GLY A 27 5.46 -19.41 -13.21
N PRO A 28 4.68 -20.46 -12.90
CA PRO A 28 5.06 -21.53 -11.96
C PRO A 28 6.30 -22.33 -12.39
N SER A 29 6.73 -22.25 -13.66
CA SER A 29 7.88 -22.97 -14.22
C SER A 29 9.13 -22.10 -14.46
N SER A 30 9.05 -20.79 -14.22
CA SER A 30 10.16 -19.85 -14.44
C SER A 30 10.67 -19.31 -13.10
N VAL A 31 12.00 -19.29 -12.92
CA VAL A 31 12.61 -18.83 -11.67
C VAL A 31 13.41 -17.56 -11.94
N ILE A 32 12.88 -16.43 -11.50
CA ILE A 32 13.70 -15.23 -11.26
C ILE A 32 14.13 -15.29 -9.80
N ASP A 33 15.45 -15.38 -9.59
CA ASP A 33 16.06 -15.52 -8.28
C ASP A 33 17.03 -14.36 -7.97
N ASP A 34 17.72 -14.48 -6.85
CA ASP A 34 18.72 -13.51 -6.39
C ASP A 34 19.83 -13.25 -7.41
N ALA A 35 20.25 -14.26 -8.19
CA ALA A 35 21.35 -14.11 -9.12
C ALA A 35 20.97 -13.11 -10.23
N CYS A 36 19.74 -13.17 -10.72
CA CYS A 36 19.22 -12.24 -11.71
C CYS A 36 19.22 -10.79 -11.21
N LEU A 37 18.74 -10.54 -10.00
CA LEU A 37 18.65 -9.18 -9.46
C LEU A 37 19.98 -8.61 -8.99
N ARG A 38 20.95 -9.44 -8.58
CA ARG A 38 22.27 -8.95 -8.16
C ARG A 38 22.96 -8.11 -9.23
N HIS A 39 22.75 -8.43 -10.50
CA HIS A 39 23.30 -7.66 -11.63
C HIS A 39 22.68 -6.27 -11.82
N LEU A 40 21.56 -5.97 -11.16
CA LEU A 40 20.89 -4.67 -11.24
C LEU A 40 21.28 -3.73 -10.09
N ILE A 41 21.82 -4.28 -8.99
CA ILE A 41 22.24 -3.51 -7.82
C ILE A 41 23.28 -2.48 -8.24
N GLY A 42 23.05 -1.21 -7.91
CA GLY A 42 23.91 -0.09 -8.28
C GLY A 42 23.82 0.35 -9.75
N ARG A 43 23.16 -0.43 -10.62
CA ARG A 43 23.15 -0.20 -12.07
C ARG A 43 21.88 0.43 -12.59
N VAL A 44 20.79 0.46 -11.82
CA VAL A 44 19.51 1.11 -12.20
C VAL A 44 19.11 2.24 -11.24
N PRO A 45 19.96 3.26 -11.00
CA PRO A 45 19.70 4.27 -9.98
C PRO A 45 18.42 5.11 -10.22
N GLU A 46 18.01 5.21 -11.50
CA GLU A 46 16.82 5.96 -11.93
C GLU A 46 15.53 5.12 -11.92
N LEU A 47 15.56 3.92 -11.34
CA LEU A 47 14.39 3.05 -11.25
C LEU A 47 13.33 3.69 -10.34
N GLN A 48 12.12 3.83 -10.87
CA GLN A 48 10.96 4.43 -10.18
C GLN A 48 9.87 3.41 -9.90
N TYR A 49 9.84 2.31 -10.66
CA TYR A 49 8.83 1.25 -10.59
C TYR A 49 9.52 -0.10 -10.60
N LEU A 50 9.25 -0.89 -9.57
CA LEU A 50 9.71 -2.27 -9.44
C LEU A 50 8.52 -3.18 -9.10
N LYS A 51 8.30 -4.18 -9.94
CA LYS A 51 7.29 -5.22 -9.71
C LYS A 51 7.95 -6.59 -9.81
N LEU A 52 7.78 -7.39 -8.77
CA LEU A 52 8.35 -8.72 -8.58
C LEU A 52 7.21 -9.69 -8.22
N ASP A 53 6.57 -10.26 -9.22
CA ASP A 53 5.47 -11.20 -9.03
C ASP A 53 5.96 -12.64 -9.25
N GLN A 54 5.67 -13.50 -8.28
CA GLN A 54 6.01 -14.92 -8.29
C GLN A 54 7.52 -15.19 -8.45
N THR A 55 8.38 -14.27 -7.99
CA THR A 55 9.84 -14.41 -8.06
C THR A 55 10.41 -15.00 -6.78
N GLN A 56 11.49 -15.78 -6.82
CA GLN A 56 12.18 -16.36 -5.65
C GLN A 56 13.28 -15.46 -5.07
N VAL A 57 13.11 -14.15 -5.18
CA VAL A 57 14.06 -13.14 -4.69
C VAL A 57 13.99 -13.06 -3.17
N LYS A 58 15.13 -13.08 -2.48
CA LYS A 58 15.17 -12.96 -1.02
C LYS A 58 15.15 -11.48 -0.58
N THR A 59 14.63 -11.22 0.63
CA THR A 59 14.62 -9.89 1.26
C THR A 59 15.99 -9.22 1.28
N SER A 60 17.09 -9.96 1.48
CA SER A 60 18.45 -9.39 1.53
C SER A 60 18.91 -8.83 0.18
N THR A 61 18.65 -9.55 -0.91
CA THR A 61 18.94 -9.08 -2.27
C THR A 61 18.07 -7.90 -2.63
N LEU A 62 16.78 -7.97 -2.30
CA LEU A 62 15.84 -6.87 -2.50
C LEU A 62 16.29 -5.62 -1.76
N ASN A 63 16.65 -5.71 -0.48
CA ASN A 63 17.15 -4.59 0.31
C ASN A 63 18.40 -3.95 -0.32
N SER A 64 19.31 -4.77 -0.86
CA SER A 64 20.52 -4.29 -1.52
C SER A 64 20.18 -3.52 -2.81
N LEU A 65 19.19 -3.98 -3.57
CA LEU A 65 18.67 -3.26 -4.73
C LEU A 65 17.98 -1.95 -4.34
N LEU A 66 17.11 -1.98 -3.32
CA LEU A 66 16.38 -0.81 -2.81
C LEU A 66 17.35 0.27 -2.31
N ALA A 67 18.44 -0.11 -1.65
CA ALA A 67 19.49 0.82 -1.20
C ALA A 67 20.16 1.59 -2.36
N THR A 68 20.11 1.05 -3.58
CA THR A 68 20.71 1.65 -4.77
C THR A 68 19.70 2.28 -5.73
N THR A 69 18.41 2.32 -5.37
CA THR A 69 17.31 2.87 -6.18
C THR A 69 16.58 4.00 -5.44
N PRO A 70 17.23 5.15 -5.19
CA PRO A 70 16.70 6.23 -4.34
C PRO A 70 15.44 6.92 -4.91
N HIS A 71 15.15 6.72 -6.20
CA HIS A 71 14.00 7.30 -6.89
C HIS A 71 12.79 6.37 -6.96
N LEU A 72 12.84 5.19 -6.33
CA LEU A 72 11.76 4.23 -6.37
C LEU A 72 10.50 4.80 -5.67
N ARG A 73 9.37 4.75 -6.39
CA ARG A 73 8.06 5.23 -5.93
C ARG A 73 7.02 4.13 -5.89
N PHE A 74 7.21 3.06 -6.66
CA PHE A 74 6.30 1.93 -6.74
C PHE A 74 7.07 0.63 -6.51
N LEU A 75 6.60 -0.15 -5.54
CA LEU A 75 7.08 -1.49 -5.24
C LEU A 75 5.88 -2.45 -5.16
N SER A 76 5.90 -3.51 -5.95
CA SER A 76 4.93 -4.61 -5.88
C SER A 76 5.67 -5.92 -5.72
N ILE A 77 5.29 -6.70 -4.73
CA ILE A 77 5.88 -7.99 -4.42
C ILE A 77 4.75 -8.99 -4.21
N SER A 78 4.73 -10.05 -5.01
CA SER A 78 3.87 -11.20 -4.81
C SER A 78 4.72 -12.45 -4.72
N PRO A 79 4.59 -13.28 -3.68
CA PRO A 79 5.29 -14.56 -3.62
C PRO A 79 4.74 -15.54 -4.67
N PRO A 80 5.44 -16.67 -4.95
CA PRO A 80 5.00 -17.71 -5.84
C PRO A 80 3.87 -18.47 -5.14
N SER A 81 2.97 -19.03 -5.95
CA SER A 81 1.87 -19.82 -5.43
C SER A 81 2.39 -20.99 -4.56
N PRO A 82 1.75 -21.31 -3.42
CA PRO A 82 2.10 -22.46 -2.59
C PRO A 82 1.99 -23.81 -3.31
N SER A 83 1.33 -23.87 -4.47
CA SER A 83 1.32 -25.06 -5.34
C SER A 83 2.69 -25.40 -5.94
N ALA A 84 3.64 -24.46 -5.93
CA ALA A 84 4.97 -24.63 -6.49
C ALA A 84 5.99 -25.23 -5.51
N GLY A 85 5.61 -26.14 -4.60
CA GLY A 85 6.51 -27.03 -3.83
C GLY A 85 7.64 -26.40 -2.99
N GLN A 86 7.81 -25.08 -3.02
CA GLN A 86 8.88 -24.32 -2.40
C GLN A 86 8.23 -23.18 -1.64
N ALA A 87 7.75 -23.49 -0.44
CA ALA A 87 7.28 -22.51 0.54
C ALA A 87 8.46 -21.73 1.15
N GLY A 88 9.36 -21.22 0.31
CA GLY A 88 10.38 -20.26 0.72
C GLY A 88 9.74 -18.89 0.74
N ALA A 89 9.38 -18.40 1.93
CA ALA A 89 8.89 -17.04 2.07
C ALA A 89 9.94 -16.06 1.51
N ILE A 90 9.53 -15.20 0.58
CA ILE A 90 10.37 -14.15 -0.05
C ILE A 90 10.49 -12.93 0.84
N LEU A 91 9.49 -12.73 1.70
CA LEU A 91 9.44 -11.68 2.71
C LEU A 91 9.45 -12.34 4.10
N GLN A 92 10.53 -13.06 4.44
CA GLN A 92 10.59 -13.77 5.74
C GLN A 92 10.83 -12.86 6.94
N ASP A 93 11.13 -11.59 6.73
CA ASP A 93 11.87 -10.82 7.72
C ASP A 93 11.32 -9.40 7.84
N ASP A 94 11.15 -8.95 9.09
CA ASP A 94 10.84 -7.58 9.52
C ASP A 94 11.89 -6.55 9.06
N LYS A 95 12.88 -7.00 8.29
CA LYS A 95 14.05 -6.28 7.82
C LYS A 95 13.89 -5.72 6.42
N LEU A 96 12.72 -5.80 5.79
CA LEU A 96 12.48 -5.09 4.53
C LEU A 96 12.78 -3.59 4.75
N LYS A 97 13.64 -3.02 3.91
CA LYS A 97 14.07 -1.62 3.98
C LYS A 97 13.47 -0.87 2.81
N LEU A 98 12.34 -0.21 3.06
CA LEU A 98 11.64 0.56 2.04
C LEU A 98 12.31 1.92 1.81
N PRO A 99 12.35 2.40 0.56
CA PRO A 99 12.76 3.76 0.26
C PRO A 99 11.81 4.78 0.91
N PRO A 100 12.30 5.91 1.44
CA PRO A 100 11.47 6.88 2.17
C PRO A 100 10.45 7.63 1.30
N ARG A 101 10.63 7.59 -0.02
CA ARG A 101 9.77 8.26 -1.02
C ARG A 101 8.81 7.28 -1.71
N LEU A 102 8.61 6.09 -1.15
CA LEU A 102 7.71 5.11 -1.72
C LEU A 102 6.27 5.59 -1.57
N ILE A 103 5.54 5.62 -2.69
CA ILE A 103 4.15 6.08 -2.77
C ILE A 103 3.20 4.88 -2.83
N HIS A 104 3.61 3.84 -3.55
CA HIS A 104 2.82 2.64 -3.74
C HIS A 104 3.57 1.40 -3.27
N LEU A 105 2.93 0.63 -2.39
CA LEU A 105 3.41 -0.64 -1.88
C LEU A 105 2.32 -1.70 -2.07
N SER A 106 2.58 -2.71 -2.89
CA SER A 106 1.76 -3.93 -2.91
C SER A 106 2.58 -5.10 -2.36
N LEU A 107 1.97 -5.79 -1.39
CA LEU A 107 2.46 -7.00 -0.75
C LEU A 107 1.42 -8.11 -0.92
N HIS A 108 0.78 -8.15 -2.09
CA HIS A 108 -0.26 -9.12 -2.43
C HIS A 108 0.18 -10.56 -2.15
N GLY A 109 -0.66 -11.34 -1.47
CA GLY A 109 -0.40 -12.75 -1.16
C GLY A 109 0.78 -12.98 -0.19
N SER A 110 1.40 -11.92 0.32
CA SER A 110 2.58 -12.01 1.17
C SER A 110 2.21 -12.47 2.57
N LYS A 111 3.08 -13.28 3.19
CA LYS A 111 2.94 -13.68 4.59
C LYS A 111 3.75 -12.73 5.46
N TYR A 112 3.09 -12.09 6.41
CA TYR A 112 3.71 -11.30 7.45
C TYR A 112 4.14 -12.24 8.59
N HIS A 113 5.40 -12.14 8.99
CA HIS A 113 5.94 -12.96 10.07
C HIS A 113 5.81 -12.30 11.46
N SER A 114 5.57 -10.98 11.51
CA SER A 114 5.45 -10.23 12.76
C SER A 114 4.33 -9.17 12.69
N PRO A 115 3.55 -9.00 13.79
CA PRO A 115 2.59 -7.90 13.94
C PRO A 115 3.24 -6.50 13.89
N GLN A 116 4.56 -6.41 14.06
CA GLN A 116 5.32 -5.16 14.05
C GLN A 116 5.84 -4.79 12.65
N MET A 117 5.75 -5.69 11.68
CA MET A 117 6.24 -5.45 10.33
C MET A 117 5.53 -4.26 9.67
N MET A 118 4.21 -4.16 9.84
CA MET A 118 3.43 -3.07 9.27
C MET A 118 3.82 -1.72 9.88
N SER A 119 3.95 -1.62 11.21
CA SER A 119 4.37 -0.36 11.85
C SER A 119 5.78 0.05 11.41
N HIS A 120 6.71 -0.89 11.26
CA HIS A 120 8.05 -0.62 10.76
C HIS A 120 8.04 -0.15 9.29
N ILE A 121 7.25 -0.78 8.42
CA ILE A 121 7.03 -0.35 7.02
C ILE A 121 6.55 1.10 6.97
N LEU A 122 5.56 1.43 7.81
CA LEU A 122 4.94 2.75 7.86
C LEU A 122 5.89 3.82 8.41
N GLN A 123 6.80 3.46 9.34
CA GLN A 123 7.84 4.37 9.84
C GLN A 123 8.93 4.66 8.80
N GLN A 124 9.21 3.72 7.90
CA GLN A 124 10.26 3.89 6.88
C GLN A 124 9.82 4.76 5.69
N SER A 125 8.54 4.72 5.30
CA SER A 125 8.03 5.45 4.14
C SER A 125 6.81 6.30 4.48
N THR A 126 7.06 7.58 4.77
CA THR A 126 6.03 8.55 5.15
C THR A 126 5.23 9.09 3.96
N MET A 127 5.60 8.74 2.73
CA MET A 127 4.91 9.17 1.50
C MET A 127 3.94 8.13 0.95
N LEU A 128 3.67 7.05 1.68
CA LEU A 128 2.77 5.99 1.22
C LEU A 128 1.34 6.51 1.05
N GLU A 129 0.82 6.37 -0.15
CA GLU A 129 -0.55 6.74 -0.54
C GLU A 129 -1.37 5.50 -0.96
N ASN A 130 -0.72 4.44 -1.46
CA ASN A 130 -1.41 3.24 -1.94
C ASN A 130 -0.77 1.99 -1.36
N ILE A 131 -1.56 1.24 -0.58
CA ILE A 131 -1.11 0.06 0.14
C ILE A 131 -2.04 -1.10 -0.22
N ASP A 132 -1.52 -2.13 -0.86
CA ASP A 132 -2.26 -3.33 -1.21
C ASP A 132 -1.74 -4.54 -0.45
N LEU A 133 -2.63 -5.14 0.34
CA LEU A 133 -2.36 -6.26 1.23
C LEU A 133 -3.21 -7.49 0.88
N SER A 134 -3.87 -7.47 -0.28
CA SER A 134 -4.87 -8.45 -0.67
C SER A 134 -4.30 -9.87 -0.75
N CYS A 135 -5.16 -10.87 -0.60
CA CYS A 135 -4.84 -12.30 -0.56
C CYS A 135 -3.86 -12.72 0.55
N SER A 136 -3.63 -11.87 1.56
CA SER A 136 -2.77 -12.24 2.68
C SER A 136 -3.55 -12.93 3.80
N ASN A 137 -3.08 -14.11 4.21
CA ASN A 137 -3.66 -14.87 5.32
C ASN A 137 -3.18 -14.43 6.71
N THR A 138 -2.30 -13.42 6.78
CA THR A 138 -1.65 -12.97 8.02
C THR A 138 -2.05 -11.56 8.42
N VAL A 139 -2.47 -10.72 7.46
CA VAL A 139 -3.04 -9.38 7.74
C VAL A 139 -4.25 -9.50 8.64
N SER A 140 -4.25 -8.73 9.72
CA SER A 140 -5.25 -8.76 10.78
C SER A 140 -5.83 -7.37 11.04
N ASP A 141 -6.88 -7.32 11.87
CA ASP A 141 -7.47 -6.05 12.33
C ASP A 141 -6.47 -5.12 13.04
N ASN A 142 -5.42 -5.67 13.66
CA ASN A 142 -4.37 -4.87 14.29
C ASN A 142 -3.53 -4.10 13.24
N ASP A 143 -3.29 -4.72 12.09
CA ASP A 143 -2.56 -4.08 10.99
C ASP A 143 -3.39 -2.93 10.39
N ILE A 144 -4.70 -3.11 10.28
CA ILE A 144 -5.63 -2.03 9.88
C ILE A 144 -5.61 -0.90 10.90
N ALA A 145 -5.63 -1.21 12.20
CA ALA A 145 -5.53 -0.19 13.25
C ALA A 145 -4.21 0.59 13.18
N ASN A 146 -3.09 -0.08 12.89
CA ASN A 146 -1.79 0.57 12.67
C ASN A 146 -1.83 1.50 11.45
N LEU A 147 -2.44 1.07 10.35
CA LEU A 147 -2.61 1.88 9.14
C LEU A 147 -3.49 3.11 9.38
N VAL A 148 -4.58 2.95 10.11
CA VAL A 148 -5.44 4.06 10.54
C VAL A 148 -4.66 5.06 11.40
N SER A 149 -3.90 4.56 12.37
CA SER A 149 -3.05 5.40 13.24
C SER A 149 -1.97 6.14 12.45
N PHE A 150 -1.36 5.49 11.47
CA PHE A 150 -0.38 6.10 10.57
C PHE A 150 -1.02 7.22 9.74
N ALA A 151 -2.19 6.97 9.14
CA ALA A 151 -2.91 7.97 8.37
C ALA A 151 -3.27 9.18 9.24
N ALA A 152 -3.64 8.93 10.50
CA ALA A 152 -3.95 9.98 11.48
C ALA A 152 -2.76 10.90 11.77
N GLN A 153 -1.53 10.38 11.68
CA GLN A 153 -0.30 11.10 11.99
C GLN A 153 0.28 11.86 10.78
N GLN A 154 -0.27 11.71 9.58
CA GLN A 154 0.24 12.38 8.39
C GLN A 154 -0.20 13.85 8.33
N PRO A 155 0.73 14.83 8.47
CA PRO A 155 0.35 16.25 8.51
C PRO A 155 -0.27 16.73 7.20
N HIS A 156 0.20 16.19 6.07
CA HIS A 156 -0.29 16.54 4.74
C HIS A 156 -1.71 16.00 4.48
N LEU A 157 -2.10 14.90 5.14
CA LEU A 157 -3.47 14.39 5.07
C LEU A 157 -4.41 15.18 5.98
N MET A 158 -3.88 15.74 7.08
CA MET A 158 -4.65 16.52 8.06
C MET A 158 -4.73 18.02 7.78
N ALA A 159 -3.87 18.54 6.90
CA ALA A 159 -3.85 19.94 6.53
C ALA A 159 -5.21 20.38 5.95
N GLN A 160 -5.73 21.51 6.44
CA GLN A 160 -6.88 22.15 5.83
C GLN A 160 -6.50 22.64 4.43
N PRO A 161 -7.32 22.38 3.40
CA PRO A 161 -7.09 22.98 2.11
C PRO A 161 -7.29 24.49 2.19
N GLN A 162 -6.25 25.26 1.89
CA GLN A 162 -6.35 26.71 1.81
C GLN A 162 -7.37 27.09 0.72
N PRO A 163 -8.32 27.99 1.02
CA PRO A 163 -9.46 28.30 0.14
C PRO A 163 -9.08 28.89 -1.22
N GLU A 164 -7.86 29.38 -1.41
CA GLU A 164 -7.42 30.09 -2.62
C GLU A 164 -6.88 29.19 -3.75
N ILE A 165 -6.66 27.88 -3.49
CA ILE A 165 -6.01 26.96 -4.46
C ILE A 165 -6.88 25.71 -4.73
N ALA A 166 -8.19 25.90 -4.81
CA ALA A 166 -9.16 24.80 -4.91
C ALA A 166 -9.08 23.98 -6.23
N SER A 167 -8.38 24.45 -7.27
CA SER A 167 -8.35 23.80 -8.59
C SER A 167 -7.21 22.79 -8.80
N HIS A 168 -6.23 22.70 -7.89
CA HIS A 168 -5.03 21.85 -8.08
C HIS A 168 -4.70 20.96 -6.88
N MET A 169 -5.56 20.92 -5.86
CA MET A 169 -5.33 20.09 -4.68
C MET A 169 -5.33 18.61 -5.08
N ARG A 170 -4.15 17.99 -4.95
CA ARG A 170 -4.00 16.54 -5.05
C ARG A 170 -4.90 15.88 -4.00
N PRO A 171 -5.65 14.82 -4.35
CA PRO A 171 -6.41 14.10 -3.35
C PRO A 171 -5.45 13.60 -2.25
N SER A 172 -5.66 14.07 -1.03
CA SER A 172 -4.80 13.75 0.12
C SER A 172 -5.45 12.59 0.88
N PHE A 173 -5.33 11.38 0.35
CA PHE A 173 -5.87 10.17 0.96
C PHE A 173 -4.95 8.97 0.80
N ILE A 174 -5.07 8.02 1.72
CA ILE A 174 -4.41 6.71 1.66
C ILE A 174 -5.43 5.67 1.20
N THR A 175 -5.11 4.94 0.14
CA THR A 175 -5.85 3.77 -0.31
C THR A 175 -5.27 2.51 0.32
N ILE A 176 -6.14 1.70 0.91
CA ILE A 176 -5.80 0.42 1.53
C ILE A 176 -6.66 -0.67 0.87
N SER A 177 -6.03 -1.64 0.20
CA SER A 177 -6.70 -2.81 -0.37
C SER A 177 -6.47 -4.04 0.50
N VAL A 178 -7.56 -4.70 0.91
CA VAL A 178 -7.57 -5.85 1.84
C VAL A 178 -8.57 -6.93 1.39
N THR A 179 -8.56 -7.25 0.10
CA THR A 179 -9.40 -8.32 -0.46
C THR A 179 -8.83 -9.69 -0.08
N ASP A 180 -9.67 -10.70 0.16
CA ASP A 180 -9.24 -12.07 0.48
C ASP A 180 -8.31 -12.19 1.70
N CYS A 181 -8.56 -11.37 2.73
CA CYS A 181 -7.80 -11.34 3.98
C CYS A 181 -8.64 -11.91 5.15
N PRO A 182 -8.56 -13.22 5.45
CA PRO A 182 -9.51 -13.91 6.35
C PRO A 182 -9.47 -13.49 7.82
N ARG A 183 -8.42 -12.77 8.25
CA ARG A 183 -8.28 -12.27 9.64
C ARG A 183 -8.65 -10.79 9.78
N VAL A 184 -9.00 -10.13 8.68
CA VAL A 184 -9.59 -8.80 8.70
C VAL A 184 -11.09 -8.99 8.86
N THR A 185 -11.68 -8.36 9.88
CA THR A 185 -13.09 -8.49 10.21
C THR A 185 -13.86 -7.22 9.88
N TRP A 186 -15.19 -7.30 9.93
CA TRP A 186 -16.04 -6.11 9.82
C TRP A 186 -15.70 -5.02 10.85
N GLN A 187 -15.17 -5.40 12.04
CA GLN A 187 -14.84 -4.43 13.08
C GLN A 187 -13.71 -3.47 12.65
N SER A 188 -12.72 -3.92 11.88
CA SER A 188 -11.67 -3.02 11.37
C SER A 188 -12.19 -2.09 10.29
N VAL A 189 -13.14 -2.54 9.46
CA VAL A 189 -13.83 -1.68 8.49
C VAL A 189 -14.57 -0.54 9.20
N VAL A 190 -15.32 -0.86 10.26
CA VAL A 190 -16.03 0.15 11.08
C VAL A 190 -15.05 1.16 11.67
N ARG A 191 -13.88 0.72 12.18
CA ARG A 191 -12.85 1.64 12.69
C ARG A 191 -12.36 2.63 11.61
N CYS A 192 -12.18 2.19 10.37
CA CYS A 192 -11.82 3.07 9.26
C CYS A 192 -12.91 4.12 8.99
N ILE A 193 -14.18 3.70 9.02
CA ILE A 193 -15.33 4.59 8.83
C ILE A 193 -15.42 5.61 9.98
N ASP A 194 -15.37 5.16 11.22
CA ASP A 194 -15.43 6.01 12.42
C ASP A 194 -14.30 7.03 12.44
N HIS A 195 -13.08 6.61 12.07
CA HIS A 195 -11.93 7.51 11.96
C HIS A 195 -12.16 8.59 10.90
N ASN A 196 -12.61 8.22 9.70
CA ASN A 196 -12.92 9.17 8.64
C ASN A 196 -14.02 10.16 9.08
N GLN A 197 -15.05 9.69 9.78
CA GLN A 197 -16.12 10.54 10.32
C GLN A 197 -15.60 11.49 11.41
N TYR A 198 -14.73 11.02 12.31
CA TYR A 198 -14.13 11.84 13.34
C TYR A 198 -13.30 12.99 12.74
N VAL A 199 -12.40 12.67 11.81
CA VAL A 199 -11.56 13.68 11.14
C VAL A 199 -12.42 14.66 10.35
N PHE A 200 -13.48 14.18 9.71
CA PHE A 200 -14.42 15.05 9.01
C PHE A 200 -15.06 16.07 9.97
N ARG A 201 -15.54 15.62 11.14
CA ARG A 201 -16.12 16.50 12.17
C ARG A 201 -15.12 17.54 12.68
N GLN A 202 -13.88 17.14 12.97
CA GLN A 202 -12.85 18.09 13.37
C GLN A 202 -12.60 19.17 12.31
N ARG A 203 -12.58 18.80 11.02
CA ARG A 203 -12.40 19.79 9.93
C ARG A 203 -13.56 20.78 9.86
N LEU A 204 -14.79 20.34 10.10
CA LEU A 204 -15.96 21.21 10.17
C LEU A 204 -15.90 22.19 11.35
N GLU A 205 -15.58 21.69 12.55
CA GLU A 205 -15.48 22.50 13.76
C GLU A 205 -14.40 23.58 13.61
N CYS A 206 -13.22 23.20 13.10
CA CYS A 206 -12.11 24.14 12.84
C CYS A 206 -12.41 25.14 11.72
N ALA A 207 -13.28 24.82 10.76
CA ALA A 207 -13.64 25.72 9.66
C ALA A 207 -14.63 26.82 10.06
N GLY A 208 -15.11 26.83 11.31
CA GLY A 208 -16.11 27.77 11.80
C GLY A 208 -17.49 27.43 11.25
N HIS A 209 -18.43 27.09 12.15
CA HIS A 209 -19.83 26.91 11.81
C HIS A 209 -20.38 28.17 11.13
N ALA A 210 -20.63 28.16 9.80
CA ALA A 210 -21.83 28.82 9.22
C ALA A 210 -21.99 28.77 7.70
N LYS A 211 -20.95 28.78 6.85
CA LYS A 211 -21.20 29.07 5.40
C LYS A 211 -20.45 28.25 4.35
N HIS A 212 -19.51 27.39 4.74
CA HIS A 212 -18.71 26.59 3.80
C HIS A 212 -18.88 25.07 3.95
N SER A 213 -19.97 24.61 4.56
CA SER A 213 -20.29 23.18 4.69
C SER A 213 -20.26 22.49 3.32
N HIS A 214 -20.79 23.14 2.28
CA HIS A 214 -20.79 22.60 0.91
C HIS A 214 -19.40 22.36 0.31
N HIS A 215 -18.37 23.13 0.68
CA HIS A 215 -17.00 22.92 0.20
C HIS A 215 -16.28 21.82 0.98
N LEU A 216 -16.56 21.70 2.28
CA LEU A 216 -16.00 20.64 3.14
C LEU A 216 -16.54 19.25 2.78
N CYS A 217 -17.79 19.18 2.31
CA CYS A 217 -18.41 17.97 1.77
C CYS A 217 -17.67 17.39 0.55
N ASN A 218 -16.91 18.19 -0.20
CA ASN A 218 -16.25 17.79 -1.44
C ASN A 218 -14.81 17.27 -1.25
N HIS A 219 -14.29 17.17 -0.03
CA HIS A 219 -12.96 16.57 0.17
C HIS A 219 -13.03 15.04 -0.03
N PRO A 220 -11.92 14.31 -0.26
CA PRO A 220 -11.91 12.84 -0.37
C PRO A 220 -11.59 12.16 0.97
N PRO A 221 -12.17 10.99 1.33
CA PRO A 221 -11.97 10.33 2.63
C PRO A 221 -10.47 10.17 2.93
N LEU A 222 -10.05 10.32 4.19
CA LEU A 222 -8.62 10.24 4.55
C LEU A 222 -8.06 8.84 4.27
N ILE A 223 -8.87 7.82 4.55
CA ILE A 223 -8.59 6.43 4.27
C ILE A 223 -9.66 5.88 3.33
N ARG A 224 -9.25 5.38 2.17
CA ARG A 224 -10.09 4.65 1.22
C ARG A 224 -9.82 3.16 1.38
N LEU A 225 -10.79 2.41 1.88
CA LEU A 225 -10.68 0.96 2.03
C LEU A 225 -11.31 0.25 0.82
N LEU A 226 -10.57 -0.67 0.20
CA LEU A 226 -11.05 -1.59 -0.83
C LEU A 226 -11.07 -3.00 -0.22
N GLY A 227 -12.21 -3.69 -0.24
CA GLY A 227 -12.39 -4.96 0.48
C GLY A 227 -13.48 -5.87 -0.06
N HIS A 228 -13.77 -6.94 0.67
CA HIS A 228 -14.66 -8.03 0.24
C HIS A 228 -16.11 -7.63 -0.04
N TYR A 229 -16.71 -8.34 -1.00
CA TYR A 229 -18.12 -8.23 -1.35
C TYR A 229 -19.08 -8.49 -0.18
N GLU A 230 -18.77 -9.43 0.71
CA GLU A 230 -19.63 -9.77 1.86
C GLU A 230 -19.83 -8.60 2.83
N TRP A 231 -18.88 -7.67 2.88
CA TRP A 231 -18.98 -6.48 3.72
C TRP A 231 -19.88 -5.42 3.11
N ARG A 232 -20.25 -5.51 1.83
CA ARG A 232 -21.11 -4.52 1.17
C ARG A 232 -22.47 -4.37 1.86
N VAL A 233 -23.13 -5.47 2.20
CA VAL A 233 -24.46 -5.43 2.85
C VAL A 233 -24.36 -4.89 4.28
N LYS A 234 -23.31 -5.29 5.01
CA LYS A 234 -23.04 -4.79 6.38
C LYS A 234 -22.65 -3.31 6.36
N PHE A 235 -21.90 -2.90 5.35
CA PHE A 235 -21.55 -1.52 5.08
C PHE A 235 -22.81 -0.71 4.82
N GLU A 236 -23.65 -1.07 3.84
CA GLU A 236 -24.90 -0.36 3.54
C GLU A 236 -25.82 -0.23 4.77
N SER A 237 -25.88 -1.25 5.63
CA SER A 237 -26.69 -1.23 6.85
C SER A 237 -26.11 -0.29 7.93
N HIS A 238 -24.81 -0.39 8.21
CA HIS A 238 -24.12 0.48 9.16
C HIS A 238 -24.07 1.93 8.66
N PHE A 239 -23.92 2.09 7.36
CA PHE A 239 -23.98 3.33 6.63
C PHE A 239 -25.33 4.04 6.79
N ALA A 240 -26.43 3.33 6.55
CA ALA A 240 -27.78 3.84 6.76
C ALA A 240 -27.98 4.25 8.23
N PHE A 241 -27.49 3.45 9.18
CA PHE A 241 -27.51 3.80 10.60
C PHE A 241 -26.75 5.10 10.89
N CYS A 242 -25.53 5.26 10.37
CA CYS A 242 -24.74 6.49 10.52
C CYS A 242 -25.42 7.72 9.90
N LEU A 243 -26.07 7.56 8.73
CA LEU A 243 -26.83 8.62 8.06
C LEU A 243 -28.08 9.02 8.85
N ILE A 244 -28.80 8.05 9.42
CA ILE A 244 -30.01 8.29 10.24
C ILE A 244 -29.64 9.02 11.53
N GLN A 245 -28.50 8.69 12.14
CA GLN A 245 -28.04 9.37 13.36
C GLN A 245 -27.41 10.74 13.08
N ASN A 246 -26.84 10.96 11.90
CA ASN A 246 -26.13 12.19 11.54
C ASN A 246 -26.64 12.72 10.21
N CYS A 247 -27.68 13.55 10.26
CA CYS A 247 -28.38 14.14 9.12
C CYS A 247 -27.48 15.01 8.22
N GLY A 248 -26.66 14.38 7.40
CA GLY A 248 -26.16 14.94 6.15
C GLY A 248 -24.76 14.51 5.79
N TYR A 249 -24.60 13.49 4.93
CA TYR A 249 -23.35 13.33 4.16
C TYR A 249 -23.54 12.62 2.82
N LYS A 250 -23.36 13.39 1.75
CA LYS A 250 -23.23 12.93 0.35
C LYS A 250 -21.97 12.07 0.11
N ARG A 251 -20.91 12.28 0.90
CA ARG A 251 -19.63 11.57 0.77
C ARG A 251 -19.59 10.19 1.41
N LEU A 252 -20.46 10.02 2.39
CA LEU A 252 -20.77 8.71 2.91
C LEU A 252 -21.25 7.84 1.69
N GLU A 253 -22.09 8.37 0.80
CA GLU A 253 -22.56 7.62 -0.39
C GLU A 253 -21.43 7.34 -1.40
N GLU A 254 -20.46 8.25 -1.53
CA GLU A 254 -19.25 8.06 -2.36
C GLU A 254 -18.32 6.97 -1.81
N MET A 255 -18.12 6.89 -0.49
CA MET A 255 -17.41 5.77 0.14
C MET A 255 -18.11 4.43 -0.14
N ALA A 256 -19.45 4.43 -0.16
CA ALA A 256 -20.24 3.27 -0.55
C ALA A 256 -20.04 2.91 -2.03
N ALA A 257 -19.98 3.91 -2.92
CA ALA A 257 -19.76 3.73 -4.35
C ALA A 257 -18.35 3.22 -4.67
N ASP A 258 -17.33 3.74 -3.98
CA ASP A 258 -15.94 3.28 -4.11
C ASP A 258 -15.76 1.83 -3.64
N PHE A 259 -16.49 1.42 -2.61
CA PHE A 259 -16.55 0.03 -2.16
C PHE A 259 -17.26 -0.88 -3.19
N LYS A 260 -18.19 -0.33 -3.98
CA LYS A 260 -18.89 -1.04 -5.08
C LYS A 260 -18.06 -1.10 -6.37
N GLY A 261 -17.20 -0.11 -6.63
CA GLY A 261 -16.47 0.05 -7.90
C GLY A 261 -15.31 -0.92 -8.14
N SER A 262 -14.82 -1.61 -7.11
CA SER A 262 -13.73 -2.60 -7.24
C SER A 262 -14.12 -3.87 -8.01
N LEU A 263 -15.37 -3.98 -8.47
CA LEU A 263 -15.92 -5.14 -9.18
C LEU A 263 -15.79 -5.07 -10.71
N ALA A 264 -15.44 -3.93 -11.31
CA ALA A 264 -15.53 -3.76 -12.76
C ALA A 264 -14.21 -3.96 -13.53
N SER A 265 -13.12 -4.40 -12.88
CA SER A 265 -11.80 -4.56 -13.54
C SER A 265 -11.04 -5.83 -13.16
N GLY A 266 -11.77 -6.90 -12.80
CA GLY A 266 -11.24 -8.26 -12.72
C GLY A 266 -11.55 -9.03 -13.99
#